data_AF-A0A971CP01-F1
#
_entry.id   AF-A0A971CP01-F1
#
_cell.length_a   1.000
_cell.length_b   1.000
_cell.length_c   1.000
_cell.angle_alpha   90.00
_cell.angle_beta   90.00
_cell.angle_gamma   90.00
#
_symmetry.space_group_name_H-M   'P 1'
#
loop_
_entity.id
_entity.type
_entity.pdbx_description
1 polymer ?
#
loop_
_entity_poly.entity_id
_entity_poly.type
_entity_poly.pdbx_seq_one_letter_code
_entity_poly.pdbx_strand_id
1 'polypeptide(L)'
;MSSGRRWFARQLRLGWWLSVGGVALVLAGIGLDRLAAKLSFDPRIVAGLGILLLGLGLSFLLRAWVLRHEEQAARTLLAEERDERSRMLRERAGSRAYGVSALLSWGGLMWASFAHIGYLPALSDDAHWNLLAGLVIVPFLVYLVSFVADQQRY
;
A
#
# COMPACT_ATOMS: atom_id res chain seq x y z
N MET A 1 -30.66 -7.64 10.82
CA MET A 1 -29.28 -7.77 10.29
C MET A 1 -28.30 -7.77 11.45
N SER A 2 -27.40 -8.76 11.55
CA SER A 2 -26.39 -8.82 12.62
C SER A 2 -25.45 -7.62 12.57
N SER A 3 -24.94 -7.17 13.73
CA SER A 3 -23.98 -6.07 13.85
C SER A 3 -22.73 -6.28 12.98
N GLY A 4 -22.24 -7.52 12.88
CA GLY A 4 -21.09 -7.89 12.05
C GLY A 4 -21.27 -7.61 10.55
N ARG A 5 -22.44 -7.92 9.97
CA ARG A 5 -22.70 -7.65 8.54
C ARG A 5 -22.71 -6.16 8.21
N ARG A 6 -23.19 -5.31 9.12
CA ARG A 6 -23.19 -3.84 8.93
C ARG A 6 -21.78 -3.25 8.98
N TRP A 7 -20.95 -3.73 9.92
CA TRP A 7 -19.56 -3.33 10.00
C TRP A 7 -18.76 -3.76 8.76
N PHE A 8 -18.95 -5.01 8.31
CA PHE A 8 -18.32 -5.53 7.11
C PHE A 8 -18.68 -4.74 5.85
N ALA A 9 -19.97 -4.48 5.63
CA ALA A 9 -20.45 -3.69 4.50
C ALA A 9 -19.89 -2.25 4.51
N ARG A 10 -19.70 -1.66 5.70
CA ARG A 10 -19.10 -0.33 5.85
C ARG A 10 -17.62 -0.33 5.47
N GLN A 11 -16.85 -1.34 5.91
CA GLN A 11 -15.44 -1.46 5.53
C GLN A 11 -15.27 -1.67 4.02
N LEU A 12 -16.08 -2.53 3.41
CA LEU A 12 -16.03 -2.78 1.97
C LEU A 12 -16.33 -1.49 1.19
N ARG A 13 -17.36 -0.74 1.61
CA ARG A 13 -17.75 0.52 0.98
C ARG A 13 -16.65 1.58 1.12
N LEU A 14 -16.06 1.72 2.31
CA LEU A 14 -14.95 2.65 2.54
C LEU A 14 -13.72 2.27 1.72
N GLY A 15 -13.37 0.98 1.66
CA GLY A 15 -12.29 0.47 0.84
C GLY A 15 -12.48 0.85 -0.63
N TRP A 16 -13.67 0.61 -1.18
CA TRP A 16 -14.01 1.01 -2.55
C TRP A 16 -13.94 2.53 -2.79
N TRP A 17 -14.51 3.35 -1.90
CA TRP A 17 -14.45 4.81 -2.05
C TRP A 17 -13.01 5.33 -2.00
N LEU A 18 -12.20 4.82 -1.09
CA LEU A 18 -10.78 5.19 -0.97
C LEU A 18 -9.96 4.73 -2.18
N SER A 19 -10.19 3.51 -2.66
CA SER A 19 -9.50 2.99 -3.85
C SER A 19 -9.88 3.75 -5.12
N VAL A 20 -11.17 3.98 -5.37
CA VAL A 20 -11.64 4.73 -6.56
C VAL A 20 -11.18 6.18 -6.48
N GLY A 21 -11.33 6.83 -5.31
CA GLY A 21 -10.83 8.19 -5.10
C GLY A 21 -9.31 8.28 -5.27
N GLY A 22 -8.57 7.31 -4.75
CA GLY A 22 -7.12 7.21 -4.91
C GLY A 22 -6.71 7.08 -6.38
N VAL A 23 -7.32 6.17 -7.14
CA VAL A 23 -7.08 6.03 -8.59
C VAL A 23 -7.40 7.33 -9.32
N ALA A 24 -8.54 7.97 -9.03
CA ALA A 24 -8.92 9.22 -9.66
C ALA A 24 -7.89 10.34 -9.40
N LEU A 25 -7.37 10.46 -8.18
CA LEU A 25 -6.33 11.43 -7.84
C LEU A 25 -4.99 11.14 -8.53
N VAL A 26 -4.58 9.87 -8.62
CA VAL A 26 -3.36 9.48 -9.37
C VAL A 26 -3.50 9.89 -10.83
N LEU A 27 -4.61 9.55 -11.47
CA LEU A 27 -4.87 9.89 -12.87
C LEU A 27 -4.97 11.40 -13.08
N ALA A 28 -5.62 12.13 -12.16
CA ALA A 28 -5.69 13.58 -12.20
C ALA A 28 -4.30 14.22 -12.06
N GLY A 29 -3.47 13.78 -11.12
CA GLY A 29 -2.10 14.26 -10.95
C GLY A 29 -1.25 14.06 -12.20
N ILE A 30 -1.29 12.86 -12.80
CA ILE A 30 -0.60 12.55 -14.06
C ILE A 30 -1.14 13.42 -15.21
N GLY A 31 -2.45 13.59 -15.30
CA GLY A 31 -3.09 14.42 -16.32
C GLY A 31 -2.71 15.89 -16.21
N LEU A 32 -2.69 16.45 -15.00
CA LEU A 32 -2.30 17.83 -14.73
C LEU A 32 -0.83 18.09 -15.07
N ASP A 33 0.05 17.14 -14.76
CA ASP A 33 1.48 17.18 -15.14
C ASP A 33 1.64 17.21 -16.67
N ARG A 34 0.90 16.37 -17.39
CA ARG A 34 0.92 16.28 -18.87
C ARG A 34 0.34 17.51 -19.57
N LEU A 35 -0.65 18.16 -18.97
CA LEU A 35 -1.33 19.32 -19.57
C LEU A 35 -0.52 20.62 -19.41
N ALA A 36 0.69 20.55 -18.83
CA ALA A 36 1.58 21.70 -18.60
C ALA A 36 0.83 22.90 -18.00
N ALA A 37 -0.15 22.62 -17.14
CA ALA A 37 -0.90 23.66 -16.48
C ALA A 37 0.10 24.40 -15.58
N LYS A 38 0.30 25.70 -15.83
CA LYS A 38 1.03 26.61 -14.91
C LYS A 38 0.23 26.75 -13.62
N LEU A 39 0.25 25.70 -12.83
CA LEU A 39 -0.34 25.65 -11.50
C LEU A 39 0.70 26.19 -10.52
N SER A 40 0.23 26.88 -9.49
CA SER A 40 1.09 27.36 -8.39
C SER A 40 1.58 26.24 -7.47
N PHE A 41 1.18 24.99 -7.74
CA PHE A 41 1.54 23.81 -6.95
C PHE A 41 1.98 22.66 -7.87
N ASP A 42 2.83 21.78 -7.35
CA ASP A 42 3.33 20.60 -8.07
C ASP A 42 2.21 19.52 -8.18
N PRO A 43 1.76 19.17 -9.40
CA PRO A 43 0.75 18.13 -9.62
C PRO A 43 1.10 16.77 -9.01
N ARG A 44 2.38 16.50 -8.77
CA ARG A 44 2.87 15.27 -8.15
C ARG A 44 2.40 15.08 -6.72
N ILE A 45 2.07 16.16 -6.02
CA ILE A 45 1.48 16.09 -4.67
C ILE A 45 0.09 15.42 -4.74
N VAL A 46 -0.69 15.73 -5.79
CA VAL A 46 -2.01 15.13 -6.02
C VAL A 46 -1.85 13.64 -6.33
N ALA A 47 -0.88 13.28 -7.16
CA ALA A 47 -0.57 11.88 -7.45
C ALA A 47 -0.12 11.11 -6.19
N GLY A 48 0.75 11.70 -5.37
CA GLY A 48 1.22 11.13 -4.09
C GLY A 48 0.07 10.87 -3.11
N LEU A 49 -0.86 11.83 -2.98
CA LEU A 49 -2.06 11.65 -2.16
C LEU A 49 -2.94 10.51 -2.69
N GLY A 50 -3.05 10.40 -4.02
CA GLY A 50 -3.74 9.29 -4.67
C GLY A 50 -3.14 7.93 -4.32
N ILE A 51 -1.81 7.78 -4.35
CA ILE A 51 -1.11 6.55 -3.96
C ILE A 51 -1.41 6.19 -2.49
N LEU A 52 -1.39 7.17 -1.59
CA LEU A 52 -1.70 6.97 -0.17
C LEU A 52 -3.14 6.45 0.03
N LEU A 53 -4.13 7.11 -0.57
CA LEU A 53 -5.53 6.70 -0.47
C LEU A 53 -5.77 5.31 -1.07
N LEU A 54 -5.09 5.01 -2.18
CA LEU A 54 -5.18 3.71 -2.84
C LEU A 54 -4.62 2.60 -1.95
N GLY A 55 -3.48 2.82 -1.28
CA GLY A 55 -2.91 1.86 -0.31
C GLY A 55 -3.82 1.63 0.89
N LEU A 56 -4.43 2.69 1.44
CA LEU A 56 -5.40 2.59 2.53
C LEU A 56 -6.66 1.82 2.07
N GLY A 57 -7.20 2.15 0.90
CA GLY A 57 -8.36 1.49 0.32
C GLY A 57 -8.14 -0.01 0.09
N LEU A 58 -7.01 -0.37 -0.51
CA LEU A 58 -6.60 -1.77 -0.70
C LEU A 58 -6.49 -2.53 0.62
N SER A 59 -5.99 -1.89 1.68
CA SER A 59 -5.89 -2.50 3.01
C SER A 59 -7.28 -2.85 3.59
N PHE A 60 -8.27 -1.97 3.42
CA PHE A 60 -9.66 -2.27 3.81
C PHE A 60 -10.29 -3.38 2.96
N LEU A 61 -10.04 -3.38 1.65
CA LEU A 61 -10.55 -4.40 0.73
C LEU A 61 -9.94 -5.77 1.02
N LEU A 62 -8.63 -5.85 1.29
CA LEU A 62 -7.98 -7.10 1.67
C LEU A 62 -8.57 -7.68 2.94
N ARG A 63 -8.76 -6.84 3.97
CA ARG A 63 -9.37 -7.27 5.22
C ARG A 63 -10.77 -7.83 4.98
N ALA A 64 -11.57 -7.18 4.14
CA ALA A 64 -12.90 -7.67 3.79
C ALA A 64 -12.86 -8.96 2.96
N TRP A 65 -11.89 -9.12 2.06
CA TRP A 65 -11.74 -10.33 1.25
C TRP A 65 -11.42 -11.56 2.10
N VAL A 66 -10.50 -11.41 3.06
CA VAL A 66 -10.15 -12.48 4.03
C VAL A 66 -11.37 -12.90 4.83
N LEU A 67 -12.08 -11.93 5.43
CA LEU A 67 -13.26 -12.18 6.26
C LEU A 67 -14.44 -12.82 5.49
N ARG A 68 -14.54 -12.60 4.17
CA ARG A 68 -15.63 -13.17 3.36
C ARG A 68 -15.52 -14.68 3.18
N HIS A 69 -14.32 -15.25 3.26
CA HIS A 69 -14.11 -16.70 3.22
C HIS A 69 -14.45 -17.39 4.55
N GLU A 70 -14.90 -16.65 5.59
CA GLU A 70 -15.11 -17.16 6.95
C GLU A 70 -16.58 -17.45 7.30
N GLU A 71 -17.55 -17.21 6.41
CA GLU A 71 -18.98 -17.11 6.81
C GLU A 71 -19.68 -18.44 7.21
N GLN A 72 -19.01 -19.60 7.26
CA GLN A 72 -19.61 -20.88 7.66
C GLN A 72 -18.82 -21.76 8.66
N ALA A 73 -17.64 -21.36 9.16
CA ALA A 73 -16.77 -22.25 9.94
C ALA A 73 -16.85 -22.05 11.48
N ALA A 74 -17.61 -22.93 12.14
CA ALA A 74 -17.46 -23.44 13.52
C ALA A 74 -16.76 -22.53 14.57
N ARG A 75 -17.58 -21.73 15.25
CA ARG A 75 -17.23 -20.67 16.20
C ARG A 75 -16.74 -21.22 17.54
N THR A 76 -15.44 -21.07 17.81
CA THR A 76 -14.79 -20.50 19.02
C THR A 76 -13.37 -21.04 19.18
N LEU A 77 -13.15 -22.34 18.99
CA LEU A 77 -11.82 -22.95 19.10
C LEU A 77 -10.92 -22.67 17.87
N LEU A 78 -11.49 -22.70 16.67
CA LEU A 78 -10.77 -22.33 15.44
C LEU A 78 -10.50 -20.82 15.34
N ALA A 79 -11.23 -19.98 16.09
CA ALA A 79 -11.04 -18.54 16.08
C ALA A 79 -9.77 -18.14 16.84
N GLU A 80 -9.48 -18.79 17.97
CA GLU A 80 -8.24 -18.59 18.73
C GLU A 80 -7.02 -19.08 17.94
N GLU A 81 -7.04 -20.32 17.45
CA GLU A 81 -5.92 -20.85 16.64
C GLU A 81 -5.71 -20.05 15.34
N ARG A 82 -6.77 -19.56 14.70
CA ARG A 82 -6.64 -18.75 13.48
C ARG A 82 -6.27 -17.30 13.76
N ASP A 83 -6.57 -16.73 14.93
CA ASP A 83 -6.09 -15.41 15.27
C ASP A 83 -4.57 -15.42 15.47
N GLU A 84 -4.06 -16.46 16.14
CA GLU A 84 -2.61 -16.70 16.23
C GLU A 84 -1.97 -16.91 14.86
N ARG A 85 -2.57 -17.75 13.99
CA ARG A 85 -2.06 -17.95 12.62
C ARG A 85 -2.13 -16.68 11.78
N SER A 86 -3.24 -15.95 11.81
CA SER A 86 -3.43 -14.73 11.03
C SER A 86 -2.49 -13.63 11.50
N ARG A 87 -2.20 -13.58 12.80
CA ARG A 87 -1.17 -12.72 13.36
C ARG A 87 0.22 -13.13 12.85
N MET A 88 0.57 -14.41 12.93
CA MET A 88 1.85 -14.92 12.41
C MET A 88 2.03 -14.61 10.90
N LEU A 89 0.99 -14.79 10.09
CA LEU A 89 1.01 -14.49 8.65
C LEU A 89 1.24 -12.99 8.39
N ARG A 90 0.54 -12.12 9.12
CA ARG A 90 0.73 -10.67 9.02
C ARG A 90 2.12 -10.25 9.48
N GLU A 91 2.64 -10.83 10.55
CA GLU A 91 3.99 -10.55 11.06
C GLU A 91 5.06 -10.99 10.05
N ARG A 92 4.93 -12.16 9.42
CA ARG A 92 5.84 -12.63 8.36
C ARG A 92 5.80 -11.73 7.13
N ALA A 93 4.61 -11.42 6.62
CA ALA A 93 4.45 -10.52 5.49
C ALA A 93 4.96 -9.11 5.80
N GLY A 94 4.71 -8.62 7.01
CA GLY A 94 5.18 -7.34 7.52
C GLY A 94 6.70 -7.29 7.64
N SER A 95 7.34 -8.33 8.16
CA SER A 95 8.80 -8.44 8.26
C SER A 95 9.47 -8.41 6.88
N ARG A 96 8.93 -9.14 5.90
CA ARG A 96 9.43 -9.10 4.51
C ARG A 96 9.29 -7.71 3.89
N ALA A 97 8.11 -7.08 4.04
CA ALA A 97 7.86 -5.74 3.54
C ALA A 97 8.77 -4.70 4.21
N TYR A 98 8.97 -4.79 5.52
CA TYR A 98 9.89 -3.94 6.26
C TYR A 98 11.33 -4.11 5.76
N GLY A 99 11.80 -5.34 5.55
CA GLY A 99 13.13 -5.61 5.00
C GLY A 99 13.34 -4.95 3.64
N VAL A 100 12.34 -5.06 2.74
CA VAL A 100 12.38 -4.40 1.43
C VAL A 100 12.37 -2.88 1.57
N SER A 101 11.54 -2.32 2.45
CA SER A 101 11.51 -0.88 2.72
C SER A 101 12.85 -0.38 3.24
N ALA A 102 13.46 -1.07 4.20
CA ALA A 102 14.74 -0.69 4.77
C ALA A 102 15.87 -0.72 3.72
N LEU A 103 15.91 -1.76 2.87
CA LEU A 103 16.89 -1.88 1.79
C LEU A 103 16.73 -0.77 0.74
N LEU A 104 15.50 -0.47 0.32
CA LEU A 104 15.25 0.61 -0.63
C LEU A 104 15.59 1.98 -0.03
N SER A 105 15.20 2.24 1.21
CA SER A 105 15.50 3.50 1.90
C SER A 105 16.99 3.71 2.05
N TRP A 106 17.71 2.66 2.46
CA TRP A 106 19.16 2.68 2.55
C TRP A 106 19.80 2.95 1.19
N GLY A 107 19.36 2.25 0.14
CA GLY A 107 19.87 2.47 -1.23
C GLY A 107 19.65 3.91 -1.72
N GLY A 108 18.45 4.47 -1.47
CA GLY A 108 18.14 5.86 -1.79
C GLY A 108 19.00 6.86 -1.02
N LEU A 109 19.22 6.62 0.27
CA LEU A 109 20.10 7.44 1.10
C LEU A 109 21.55 7.40 0.61
N MET A 110 22.07 6.21 0.31
CA MET A 110 23.44 6.06 -0.21
C MET A 110 23.61 6.76 -1.55
N TRP A 111 22.63 6.63 -2.45
CA TRP A 111 22.64 7.36 -3.72
C TRP A 111 22.71 8.87 -3.49
N ALA A 112 21.85 9.41 -2.63
CA ALA A 112 21.83 10.84 -2.31
C ALA A 112 23.15 11.31 -1.68
N SER A 113 23.74 10.53 -0.79
CA SER A 113 25.04 10.83 -0.18
C SER A 113 26.17 10.86 -1.21
N PHE A 114 26.25 9.87 -2.11
CA PHE A 114 27.27 9.84 -3.16
C PHE A 114 27.08 10.97 -4.18
N ALA A 115 25.83 11.30 -4.52
CA ALA A 115 25.52 12.41 -5.41
C ALA A 115 25.96 13.76 -4.82
N HIS A 116 25.76 13.96 -3.52
CA HIS A 116 26.19 15.18 -2.83
C HIS A 116 27.72 15.37 -2.87
N ILE A 117 28.49 14.27 -2.85
CA ILE A 117 29.97 14.33 -2.88
C ILE A 117 30.50 14.35 -4.34
N GLY A 118 29.62 14.25 -5.34
CA GLY A 118 29.97 14.30 -6.76
C GLY A 118 30.39 12.95 -7.37
N TYR A 119 30.25 11.84 -6.65
CA TYR A 119 30.56 10.50 -7.16
C TYR A 119 29.45 9.89 -8.03
N LEU A 120 28.21 10.38 -7.87
CA LEU A 120 27.05 9.97 -8.68
C LEU A 120 26.33 11.20 -9.23
N PRO A 121 25.58 11.06 -10.34
CA PRO A 121 24.73 12.15 -10.81
C PRO A 121 23.62 12.44 -9.80
N ALA A 122 23.34 13.73 -9.59
CA ALA A 122 22.18 14.17 -8.84
C ALA A 122 20.90 13.62 -9.49
N LEU A 123 19.96 13.16 -8.65
CA LEU A 123 18.66 12.73 -9.13
C LEU A 123 17.94 13.95 -9.72
N SER A 124 17.44 13.82 -10.94
CA SER A 124 16.46 14.78 -11.46
C SER A 124 15.19 14.74 -10.61
N ASP A 125 14.39 15.80 -10.64
CA ASP A 125 13.13 15.88 -9.88
C ASP A 125 12.22 14.67 -10.16
N ASP A 126 12.20 14.20 -11.40
CA ASP A 126 11.46 13.01 -11.84
C ASP A 126 12.01 11.73 -11.22
N ALA A 127 13.33 11.56 -11.26
CA ALA A 127 13.98 10.40 -10.67
C ALA A 127 13.80 10.36 -9.15
N HIS A 128 13.87 11.53 -8.50
CA HIS A 128 13.67 11.66 -7.06
C HIS A 128 12.22 11.33 -6.68
N TRP A 129 11.24 11.86 -7.41
CA TRP A 129 9.83 11.54 -7.17
C TRP A 129 9.53 10.05 -7.37
N ASN A 130 10.05 9.44 -8.45
CA ASN A 130 9.86 8.02 -8.72
C ASN A 130 10.50 7.13 -7.64
N LEU A 131 11.66 7.53 -7.12
CA LEU A 131 12.31 6.84 -6.00
C LEU A 131 11.41 6.86 -4.76
N LEU A 132 10.86 8.03 -4.40
CA LEU A 132 9.95 8.18 -3.25
C LEU A 132 8.63 7.40 -3.44
N ALA A 133 8.06 7.42 -4.64
CA ALA A 133 6.87 6.62 -4.96
C ALA A 133 7.18 5.11 -4.83
N GLY A 134 8.32 4.66 -5.35
CA GLY A 134 8.79 3.28 -5.24
C GLY A 134 9.00 2.84 -3.79
N LEU A 135 9.54 3.71 -2.94
CA LEU A 135 9.73 3.47 -1.50
C LEU A 135 8.42 3.17 -0.76
N VAL A 136 7.29 3.65 -1.26
CA VAL A 136 5.96 3.38 -0.68
C VAL A 136 5.31 2.17 -1.36
N ILE A 137 5.29 2.16 -2.70
CA ILE A 137 4.53 1.17 -3.48
C ILE A 137 5.16 -0.21 -3.35
N VAL A 138 6.48 -0.33 -3.46
CA VAL A 138 7.15 -1.64 -3.52
C VAL A 138 6.98 -2.42 -2.22
N PRO A 139 7.26 -1.87 -1.02
CA PRO A 139 7.03 -2.58 0.24
C PRO A 139 5.57 -2.96 0.44
N PHE A 140 4.63 -2.10 0.03
CA PHE A 140 3.21 -2.38 0.12
C PHE A 140 2.80 -3.57 -0.76
N LEU A 141 3.30 -3.64 -1.99
CA LEU A 141 3.07 -4.78 -2.87
C LEU A 141 3.70 -6.06 -2.32
N VAL A 142 4.91 -5.98 -1.77
CA VAL A 142 5.57 -7.13 -1.13
C VAL A 142 4.75 -7.65 0.05
N TYR A 143 4.21 -6.76 0.89
CA TYR A 143 3.31 -7.14 1.97
C TYR A 143 2.08 -7.89 1.43
N LEU A 144 1.41 -7.30 0.45
CA LEU A 144 0.16 -7.82 -0.10
C LEU A 144 0.36 -9.19 -0.76
N VAL A 145 1.36 -9.30 -1.63
CA VAL A 145 1.70 -10.56 -2.30
C VAL A 145 2.14 -11.62 -1.31
N SER A 146 3.00 -11.26 -0.34
CA SER A 146 3.44 -12.19 0.70
C SER A 146 2.28 -12.71 1.53
N PHE A 147 1.36 -11.83 1.91
CA PHE A 147 0.21 -12.18 2.72
C PHE A 147 -0.74 -13.12 1.97
N VAL A 148 -1.07 -12.80 0.71
CA VAL A 148 -1.96 -13.64 -0.13
C VAL A 148 -1.29 -14.98 -0.46
N ALA A 149 0.00 -14.98 -0.80
CA ALA A 149 0.73 -16.21 -1.11
C ALA A 149 0.84 -17.14 0.09
N ASP A 150 1.11 -16.60 1.29
CA ASP A 150 1.15 -17.43 2.50
C ASP A 150 -0.26 -17.89 2.88
N GLN A 151 -1.33 -17.12 2.64
CA GLN A 151 -2.70 -17.60 2.83
C GLN A 151 -3.12 -18.71 1.87
N GLN A 152 -2.58 -18.76 0.65
CA GLN A 152 -2.92 -19.82 -0.31
C GLN A 152 -2.14 -21.13 -0.08
N ARG A 153 -0.99 -21.04 0.59
CA ARG A 153 -0.12 -22.20 0.86
C ARG A 153 -0.52 -22.98 2.12
N TYR A 154 -1.34 -22.40 3.00
CA TYR A 154 -1.71 -22.95 4.31
C TYR A 154 -3.23 -22.94 4.50
#